data_AF-A0A965HVR4-F1
#
_entry.id   AF-A0A965HVR4-F1
#
_cell.length_a   1.000
_cell.length_b   1.000
_cell.length_c   1.000
_cell.angle_alpha   90.00
_cell.angle_beta   90.00
_cell.angle_gamma   90.00
#
_symmetry.space_group_name_H-M   'P 1'
#
loop_
_entity.id
_entity.type
_entity.pdbx_description
1 polymer ?
#
loop_
_entity_poly.entity_id
_entity_poly.type
_entity_poly.pdbx_seq_one_letter_code
_entity_poly.pdbx_strand_id
1 'polypeptide(L)'
;KGERVVTDARYRGGLVFFNTLVPTDPRPCAAGGTGWMMSVDALTGGAPIAPGFDFDEDGVVQVEGDTTTIGGDSRIEKKSVGYSGKRYKPKNGVPGGVSIIGDKRYTTGSETDNASKIVIEALDPGQGQLEGRMSWEQLWRSE
;
A
#
# COMPACT_ATOMS: atom_id res chain seq x y z
N LYS A 1 -7.01 21.51 1.15
CA LYS A 1 -6.12 20.34 0.93
C LYS A 1 -7.02 19.17 0.55
N GLY A 2 -6.80 18.55 -0.61
CA GLY A 2 -7.65 17.46 -1.11
C GLY A 2 -6.80 16.23 -1.36
N GLU A 3 -6.80 15.31 -0.40
CA GLU A 3 -6.18 14.00 -0.59
C GLU A 3 -6.91 13.24 -1.69
N ARG A 4 -6.16 12.60 -2.59
CA ARG A 4 -6.73 11.90 -3.75
C ARG A 4 -5.85 10.75 -4.18
N VAL A 5 -6.47 9.77 -4.82
CA VAL A 5 -5.81 8.65 -5.50
C VAL A 5 -5.77 8.96 -6.99
N VAL A 6 -4.60 8.91 -7.60
CA VAL A 6 -4.40 9.20 -9.05
C VAL A 6 -3.63 8.10 -9.78
N THR A 7 -3.36 7.00 -9.09
CA THR A 7 -2.60 5.86 -9.60
C THR A 7 -3.39 4.58 -9.38
N ASP A 8 -3.15 3.58 -10.21
CA ASP A 8 -3.84 2.28 -10.09
C ASP A 8 -3.55 1.59 -8.76
N ALA A 9 -4.58 0.96 -8.21
CA ALA A 9 -4.48 0.09 -7.05
C ALA A 9 -4.04 -1.32 -7.46
N ARG A 10 -3.47 -2.07 -6.50
CA ARG A 10 -3.04 -3.46 -6.67
C ARG A 10 -3.69 -4.34 -5.62
N TYR A 11 -4.25 -5.45 -6.04
CA TYR A 11 -4.83 -6.46 -5.16
C TYR A 11 -3.82 -7.57 -4.87
N ARG A 12 -3.70 -8.00 -3.61
CA ARG A 12 -2.96 -9.20 -3.21
C ARG A 12 -3.42 -9.67 -1.82
N GLY A 13 -3.65 -10.97 -1.65
CA GLY A 13 -3.86 -11.57 -0.32
C GLY A 13 -5.07 -11.02 0.43
N GLY A 14 -6.14 -10.64 -0.26
CA GLY A 14 -7.32 -10.01 0.37
C GLY A 14 -7.14 -8.51 0.69
N LEU A 15 -6.01 -7.91 0.32
CA LEU A 15 -5.70 -6.50 0.53
C LEU A 15 -5.68 -5.73 -0.79
N VAL A 16 -6.09 -4.47 -0.73
CA VAL A 16 -5.93 -3.49 -1.82
C VAL A 16 -4.89 -2.46 -1.41
N PHE A 17 -3.79 -2.44 -2.15
CA PHE A 17 -2.69 -1.49 -2.00
C PHE A 17 -2.84 -0.36 -3.00
N PHE A 18 -2.79 0.87 -2.50
CA PHE A 18 -2.79 2.07 -3.34
C PHE A 18 -1.97 3.17 -2.68
N ASN A 19 -1.72 4.25 -3.41
CA ASN A 19 -1.04 5.42 -2.89
C ASN A 19 -1.96 6.64 -3.00
N THR A 20 -1.92 7.50 -1.99
CA THR A 20 -2.61 8.78 -2.02
C THR A 20 -1.61 9.91 -2.13
N LEU A 21 -2.04 11.02 -2.70
CA LEU A 21 -1.29 12.27 -2.68
C LEU A 21 -2.12 13.37 -2.02
N VAL A 22 -1.42 14.20 -1.26
CA VAL A 22 -1.93 15.38 -0.59
C VAL A 22 -1.24 16.60 -1.22
N PRO A 23 -1.91 17.36 -2.10
CA PRO A 23 -1.35 18.56 -2.69
C PRO A 23 -1.07 19.62 -1.62
N THR A 24 0.06 20.31 -1.75
CA THR A 24 0.40 21.49 -0.94
C THR A 24 -0.25 22.76 -1.47
N ASP A 25 -0.60 22.79 -2.75
CA ASP A 25 -1.15 23.94 -3.47
C ASP A 25 -2.41 23.52 -4.25
N PRO A 26 -3.48 24.34 -4.25
CA PRO A 26 -4.72 24.02 -4.96
C PRO A 26 -4.62 24.14 -6.50
N ARG A 27 -3.56 24.76 -7.04
CA ARG A 27 -3.37 24.91 -8.49
C ARG A 27 -3.12 23.53 -9.13
N PRO A 28 -3.77 23.19 -10.26
CA PRO A 28 -3.73 21.85 -10.85
C PRO A 28 -2.34 21.31 -11.19
N CYS A 29 -1.40 22.19 -11.53
CA CYS A 29 -0.05 21.83 -11.99
C CYS A 29 1.05 22.19 -10.97
N ALA A 30 0.69 22.65 -9.77
CA ALA A 30 1.70 22.96 -8.77
C ALA A 30 2.42 21.66 -8.35
N ALA A 31 3.73 21.66 -8.51
CA ALA A 31 4.56 20.54 -8.09
C ALA A 31 4.64 20.45 -6.57
N GLY A 32 4.85 19.23 -6.09
CA GLY A 32 5.03 18.94 -4.67
C GLY A 32 3.75 18.50 -3.97
N GLY A 33 3.94 18.11 -2.71
CA GLY A 33 2.93 17.42 -1.94
C GLY A 33 3.56 16.39 -1.03
N THR A 34 2.71 15.73 -0.26
CA THR A 34 3.07 14.53 0.49
C THR A 34 2.13 13.42 0.08
N GLY A 35 2.28 12.22 0.64
CA GLY A 35 1.32 11.16 0.39
C GLY A 35 1.41 10.02 1.39
N TRP A 36 0.53 9.06 1.19
CA TRP A 36 0.47 7.85 2.00
C TRP A 36 0.54 6.62 1.12
N MET A 37 1.20 5.60 1.66
CA MET A 37 1.07 4.23 1.17
C MET A 37 -0.08 3.60 1.94
N MET A 38 -1.12 3.17 1.22
CA MET A 38 -2.32 2.59 1.80
C MET A 38 -2.36 1.07 1.61
N SER A 39 -3.04 0.39 2.53
CA SER A 39 -3.42 -1.02 2.48
C SER A 39 -4.76 -1.18 3.19
N VAL A 40 -5.80 -1.60 2.47
CA VAL A 40 -7.14 -1.77 3.05
C VAL A 40 -7.66 -3.17 2.75
N ASP A 41 -8.62 -3.62 3.55
CA ASP A 41 -9.36 -4.85 3.28
C ASP A 41 -10.11 -4.73 1.94
N ALA A 42 -9.95 -5.72 1.06
CA ALA A 42 -10.50 -5.64 -0.29
C ALA A 42 -12.03 -5.72 -0.35
N LEU A 43 -12.68 -6.31 0.65
CA LEU A 43 -14.12 -6.52 0.66
C LEU A 43 -14.86 -5.36 1.33
N THR A 44 -14.25 -4.76 2.34
CA THR A 44 -14.87 -3.73 3.18
C THR A 44 -14.31 -2.34 2.95
N GLY A 45 -13.11 -2.22 2.37
CA GLY A 45 -12.37 -0.96 2.25
C GLY A 45 -11.88 -0.40 3.60
N GLY A 46 -12.12 -1.11 4.70
CA GLY A 46 -11.76 -0.71 6.06
C GLY A 46 -10.35 -1.15 6.46
N ALA A 47 -10.08 -1.01 7.76
CA ALA A 47 -8.82 -1.50 8.34
C ALA A 47 -8.72 -3.02 8.17
N PRO A 48 -7.61 -3.52 7.60
CA PRO A 48 -7.46 -4.93 7.36
C PRO A 48 -7.24 -5.72 8.66
N ILE A 49 -7.64 -6.99 8.68
CA ILE A 49 -7.36 -7.87 9.82
C ILE A 49 -5.90 -8.33 9.77
N ALA A 50 -5.43 -8.72 8.59
CA ALA A 50 -4.02 -9.01 8.34
C ALA A 50 -3.23 -7.70 8.12
N PRO A 51 -2.01 -7.59 8.66
CA PRO A 51 -1.16 -6.43 8.39
C PRO A 51 -0.72 -6.40 6.93
N GLY A 52 -0.66 -5.20 6.36
CA GLY A 52 -0.14 -4.97 4.99
C GLY A 52 1.21 -4.28 4.95
N PHE A 53 1.81 -4.03 6.11
CA PHE A 53 3.06 -3.31 6.27
C PHE A 53 3.83 -3.94 7.42
N ASP A 54 5.14 -4.02 7.25
CA ASP A 54 6.13 -4.25 8.31
C ASP A 54 6.35 -2.90 9.03
N PHE A 55 5.81 -2.78 10.23
CA PHE A 55 5.81 -1.58 11.07
C PHE A 55 6.83 -1.65 12.18
N ASP A 56 7.17 -2.83 12.67
CA ASP A 56 8.23 -3.02 13.67
C ASP A 56 9.63 -3.17 13.05
N GLU A 57 9.70 -3.26 11.71
CA GLU A 57 10.91 -3.28 10.88
C GLU A 57 11.76 -4.56 11.07
N ASP A 58 11.13 -5.70 11.39
CA ASP A 58 11.81 -6.99 11.55
C ASP A 58 12.01 -7.76 10.22
N GLY A 59 11.42 -7.27 9.13
CA GLY A 59 11.49 -7.86 7.80
C GLY A 59 10.40 -8.89 7.48
N VAL A 60 9.47 -9.15 8.40
CA VAL A 60 8.38 -10.11 8.29
C VAL A 60 7.05 -9.40 8.56
N VAL A 61 6.14 -9.44 7.59
CA VAL A 61 4.79 -8.88 7.78
C VAL A 61 3.93 -9.90 8.53
N GLN A 62 3.64 -9.64 9.81
CA GLN A 62 2.92 -10.59 10.67
C GLN A 62 2.08 -9.92 11.77
N VAL A 63 1.13 -10.66 12.34
CA VAL A 63 0.19 -10.09 13.33
C VAL A 63 0.91 -9.54 14.56
N GLU A 64 1.94 -10.24 15.04
CA GLU A 64 2.77 -9.79 16.15
C GLU A 64 3.68 -8.64 15.69
N GLY A 65 3.56 -7.46 16.31
CA GLY A 65 4.37 -6.28 15.94
C GLY A 65 3.68 -5.34 14.94
N ASP A 66 3.04 -5.87 13.90
CA ASP A 66 2.49 -5.02 12.81
C ASP A 66 1.00 -4.70 12.91
N THR A 67 0.35 -5.13 13.99
CA THR A 67 -1.07 -4.83 14.24
C THR A 67 -1.26 -3.92 15.44
N THR A 68 -2.41 -3.27 15.48
CA THR A 68 -2.84 -2.45 16.60
C THR A 68 -4.22 -2.90 17.08
N THR A 69 -4.50 -2.70 18.36
CA THR A 69 -5.82 -3.02 18.93
C THR A 69 -6.70 -1.79 18.84
N ILE A 70 -7.86 -1.94 18.19
CA ILE A 70 -8.94 -0.95 18.18
C ILE A 70 -10.12 -1.44 19.02
N GLY A 71 -10.96 -0.50 19.45
CA GLY A 71 -12.08 -0.80 20.34
C GLY A 71 -11.66 -1.01 21.80
N GLY A 72 -12.51 -1.66 22.58
CA GLY A 72 -12.32 -1.83 24.02
C GLY A 72 -12.92 -0.75 24.90
N ASP A 73 -13.80 0.09 24.33
CA ASP A 73 -14.78 0.84 25.11
C ASP A 73 -16.02 -0.04 25.38
N SER A 74 -16.97 0.45 26.17
CA SER A 74 -18.18 -0.29 26.53
C SER A 74 -19.13 -0.62 25.37
N ARG A 75 -18.85 -0.16 24.14
CA ARG A 75 -19.70 -0.30 22.95
C ARG A 75 -19.07 -1.13 21.84
N ILE A 76 -17.74 -1.30 21.81
CA ILE A 76 -17.03 -1.99 20.73
C ILE A 76 -16.05 -2.98 21.33
N GLU A 77 -16.18 -4.26 20.95
CA GLU A 77 -15.24 -5.30 21.34
C GLU A 77 -13.81 -4.99 20.86
N LYS A 78 -12.82 -5.42 21.64
CA LYS A 78 -11.42 -5.28 21.25
C LYS A 78 -11.13 -6.16 20.04
N LYS A 79 -10.57 -5.56 19.00
CA LYS A 79 -10.14 -6.28 17.78
C LYS A 79 -8.74 -5.84 17.39
N SER A 80 -7.89 -6.81 17.05
CA SER A 80 -6.60 -6.52 16.42
C SER A 80 -6.79 -6.28 14.92
N VAL A 81 -6.18 -5.21 14.40
CA VAL A 81 -6.25 -4.82 13.00
C VAL A 81 -4.87 -4.35 12.53
N GLY A 82 -4.58 -4.60 11.25
CA GLY A 82 -3.43 -4.02 10.57
C GLY A 82 -3.62 -2.52 10.33
N TYR A 83 -2.50 -1.79 10.32
CA TYR A 83 -2.49 -0.38 9.96
C TYR A 83 -2.89 -0.17 8.50
N SER A 84 -3.82 0.76 8.25
CA SER A 84 -4.33 1.01 6.89
C SER A 84 -3.42 1.89 6.03
N GLY A 85 -2.44 2.55 6.64
CA GLY A 85 -1.56 3.43 5.91
C GLY A 85 -0.25 3.73 6.63
N LYS A 86 0.81 3.85 5.84
CA LYS A 86 2.16 4.25 6.24
C LYS A 86 2.52 5.54 5.49
N ARG A 87 3.00 6.55 6.22
CA ARG A 87 3.32 7.85 5.60
C ARG A 87 4.46 7.68 4.61
N TYR A 88 4.29 8.17 3.38
CA TYR A 88 5.36 8.14 2.40
C TYR A 88 6.47 9.11 2.80
N LYS A 89 7.73 8.67 2.67
CA LYS A 89 8.91 9.44 3.08
C LYS A 89 8.90 10.82 2.38
N PRO A 90 8.77 11.94 3.11
CA PRO A 90 8.58 13.26 2.48
C PRO A 90 9.73 13.70 1.56
N LYS A 91 10.95 13.20 1.81
CA LYS A 91 12.13 13.47 0.97
C LYS A 91 12.03 12.88 -0.44
N ASN A 92 11.13 11.92 -0.65
CA ASN A 92 10.89 11.29 -1.95
C ASN A 92 9.74 11.95 -2.71
N GLY A 93 9.17 13.04 -2.17
CA GLY A 93 8.08 13.79 -2.77
C GLY A 93 6.73 13.08 -2.66
N VAL A 94 5.99 13.09 -3.76
CA VAL A 94 4.66 12.48 -3.86
C VAL A 94 4.79 11.02 -4.32
N PRO A 95 4.14 10.04 -3.66
CA PRO A 95 4.24 8.64 -4.09
C PRO A 95 3.59 8.43 -5.46
N GLY A 96 4.28 7.66 -6.31
CA GLY A 96 3.81 7.17 -7.60
C GLY A 96 2.95 5.91 -7.48
N GLY A 97 2.77 5.17 -8.56
CA GLY A 97 1.96 3.94 -8.58
C GLY A 97 2.57 2.80 -7.78
N VAL A 98 1.72 1.87 -7.33
CA VAL A 98 2.15 0.65 -6.64
C VAL A 98 2.61 -0.39 -7.66
N SER A 99 3.81 -0.93 -7.46
CA SER A 99 4.30 -2.13 -8.15
C SER A 99 4.63 -3.23 -7.16
N ILE A 100 4.28 -4.47 -7.48
CA ILE A 100 4.53 -5.64 -6.63
C ILE A 100 5.33 -6.66 -7.45
N ILE A 101 6.50 -7.05 -6.94
CA ILE A 101 7.38 -8.05 -7.56
C ILE A 101 7.87 -8.99 -6.45
N GLY A 102 7.58 -10.29 -6.59
CA GLY A 102 7.79 -11.25 -5.51
C GLY A 102 7.08 -10.79 -4.25
N ASP A 103 7.74 -10.86 -3.10
CA ASP A 103 7.18 -10.48 -1.78
C ASP A 103 7.49 -9.04 -1.38
N LYS A 104 7.66 -8.17 -2.38
CA LYS A 104 8.01 -6.77 -2.15
C LYS A 104 7.10 -5.83 -2.91
N ARG A 105 6.74 -4.73 -2.23
CA ARG A 105 6.09 -3.56 -2.80
C ARG A 105 7.13 -2.51 -3.12
N TYR A 106 7.07 -1.95 -4.32
CA TYR A 106 7.91 -0.86 -4.79
C TYR A 106 7.05 0.37 -5.01
N THR A 107 7.47 1.50 -4.41
CA THR A 107 6.82 2.80 -4.58
C THR A 107 7.87 3.85 -4.93
N THR A 108 7.83 4.31 -6.18
CA THR A 108 8.58 5.50 -6.61
C THR A 108 7.91 6.77 -6.10
N GLY A 109 8.59 7.89 -6.18
CA GLY A 109 8.02 9.21 -5.89
C GLY A 109 8.48 10.25 -6.89
N SER A 110 7.88 11.44 -6.83
CA SER A 110 8.20 12.54 -7.77
C SER A 110 9.66 13.00 -7.69
N GLU A 111 10.34 12.75 -6.57
CA GLU A 111 11.77 13.08 -6.37
C GLU A 111 12.69 11.84 -6.48
N THR A 112 12.18 10.71 -6.99
CA THR A 112 12.99 9.51 -7.26
C THR A 112 13.79 9.70 -8.54
N ASP A 113 15.05 10.11 -8.37
CA ASP A 113 16.03 10.26 -9.46
C ASP A 113 17.00 9.07 -9.58
N ASN A 114 16.98 8.15 -8.61
CA ASN A 114 17.86 6.99 -8.52
C ASN A 114 17.17 5.80 -7.84
N ALA A 115 17.62 4.58 -8.13
CA ALA A 115 17.06 3.35 -7.58
C ALA A 115 17.07 3.28 -6.05
N SER A 116 18.07 3.90 -5.39
CA SER A 116 18.18 3.95 -3.93
C SER A 116 17.08 4.77 -3.24
N LYS A 117 16.37 5.63 -3.98
CA LYS A 117 15.24 6.41 -3.46
C LYS A 117 13.90 5.70 -3.62
N ILE A 118 13.85 4.55 -4.28
CA ILE A 118 12.63 3.73 -4.37
C ILE A 118 12.33 3.19 -2.97
N VAL A 119 11.11 3.40 -2.50
CA VAL A 119 10.65 2.81 -1.24
C VAL A 119 10.29 1.35 -1.51
N ILE A 120 10.90 0.45 -0.76
CA ILE A 120 10.69 -1.00 -0.85
C ILE A 120 10.14 -1.45 0.50
N GLU A 121 8.95 -2.04 0.50
CA GLU A 121 8.31 -2.59 1.69
C GLU A 121 8.15 -4.10 1.51
N ALA A 122 8.37 -4.87 2.57
CA ALA A 122 8.00 -6.27 2.60
C ALA A 122 6.48 -6.42 2.48
N LEU A 123 6.05 -7.51 1.85
CA LEU A 123 4.66 -7.95 1.84
C LEU A 123 4.61 -9.35 2.44
N ASP A 124 3.49 -9.69 3.07
CA ASP A 124 3.21 -11.08 3.42
C ASP A 124 3.27 -11.92 2.13
N PRO A 125 4.14 -12.96 2.04
CA PRO A 125 4.17 -13.86 0.90
C PRO A 125 2.81 -14.55 0.68
N GLY A 126 1.98 -14.62 1.72
CA GLY A 126 0.75 -15.38 1.78
C GLY A 126 1.03 -16.86 2.05
N GLN A 127 0.00 -17.57 2.51
CA GLN A 127 0.04 -19.03 2.69
C GLN A 127 -0.02 -19.74 1.33
N GLY A 128 1.04 -19.63 0.52
CA GLY A 128 1.39 -20.57 -0.55
C GLY A 128 0.38 -20.86 -1.67
N GLN A 129 -0.79 -20.23 -1.74
CA GLN A 129 -1.77 -20.52 -2.78
C GLN A 129 -1.61 -19.59 -3.98
N LEU A 130 -0.43 -19.63 -4.59
CA LEU A 130 -0.23 -19.17 -5.97
C LEU A 130 -0.21 -20.39 -6.89
N GLU A 131 -1.36 -21.03 -7.08
CA GLU A 131 -1.54 -21.95 -8.20
C GLU A 131 -2.23 -21.19 -9.35
N GLY A 132 -1.43 -20.71 -10.31
CA GLY A 132 -1.93 -20.22 -11.59
C GLY A 132 -1.32 -18.91 -12.10
N ARG A 133 -1.73 -18.55 -13.32
CA ARG A 133 -1.30 -17.34 -14.01
C ARG A 133 -2.05 -16.12 -13.46
N MET A 134 -1.36 -15.21 -12.79
CA MET A 134 -1.93 -14.00 -12.16
C MET A 134 -1.93 -12.74 -13.04
N SER A 135 -1.49 -12.85 -14.29
CA SER A 135 -1.60 -11.78 -15.29
C SER A 135 -1.77 -12.34 -16.69
N TRP A 136 -2.64 -11.70 -17.49
CA TRP A 136 -2.83 -12.00 -18.89
C TRP A 136 -2.52 -10.76 -19.71
N GLU A 137 -1.86 -10.96 -20.84
CA GLU A 137 -1.70 -9.96 -21.89
C GLU A 137 -1.94 -10.66 -23.24
N GLN A 138 -2.90 -10.16 -24.02
CA GLN A 138 -3.15 -10.67 -25.37
C GLN A 138 -2.01 -10.24 -26.28
N LEU A 139 -1.30 -11.20 -26.86
CA LEU A 139 -0.28 -10.86 -27.84
C LEU A 139 -0.88 -10.62 -29.23
N TRP A 140 -1.91 -11.39 -29.67
CA TRP A 140 -2.57 -11.18 -30.96
C TRP A 140 -4.03 -11.70 -30.98
N ARG A 141 -4.84 -11.26 -31.94
CA ARG A 141 -6.09 -11.96 -32.35
C ARG A 141 -5.72 -13.03 -33.37
N SER A 142 -6.17 -14.27 -33.17
CA SER A 142 -6.24 -15.26 -34.25
C SER A 142 -7.45 -14.92 -35.12
N GLU A 143 -7.20 -14.59 -36.38
CA GLU A 143 -8.19 -14.74 -37.45
C GLU A 143 -8.32 -16.21 -37.86
#